data_AF-A0A1E3WIW1-F1
#
_entry.id   AF-A0A1E3WIW1-F1
#
_cell.length_a   1.000
_cell.length_b   1.000
_cell.length_c   1.000
_cell.angle_alpha   90.00
_cell.angle_beta   90.00
_cell.angle_gamma   90.00
#
_symmetry.space_group_name_H-M   'P 1'
#
loop_
_entity.id
_entity.type
_entity.pdbx_description
1 polymer ?
#
loop_
_entity_poly.entity_id
_entity_poly.type
_entity_poly.pdbx_seq_one_letter_code
_entity_poly.pdbx_strand_id
1 'polypeptide(L)' 'MNKTKPEHFLCTISELSKMLGFDRRTIETRLYTNRVTRHTENNGVPLYVVRDAVEAVYRTQFMNQGAACLSRNTN' A
#
# COMPACT_ATOMS: atom_id res chain seq x y z
N MET A 1 8.72 34.10 -0.81
CA MET A 1 7.60 33.13 -0.75
C MET A 1 8.18 31.74 -0.91
N ASN A 2 8.32 31.00 0.19
CA ASN A 2 8.83 29.64 0.16
C ASN A 2 7.80 28.76 -0.56
N LYS A 3 8.18 28.22 -1.72
CA LYS A 3 7.44 27.14 -2.38
C LYS A 3 7.34 26.00 -1.36
N THR A 4 6.19 25.85 -0.71
CA THR A 4 5.84 24.64 0.03
C THR A 4 5.93 23.50 -0.97
N LYS A 5 7.04 22.76 -0.93
CA LYS A 5 7.12 21.44 -1.55
C LYS A 5 5.85 20.71 -1.14
N PRO A 6 5.15 19.99 -2.04
CA PRO A 6 3.96 19.26 -1.65
C PRO A 6 4.35 18.42 -0.45
N GLU A 7 3.84 18.80 0.73
CA GLU A 7 4.07 18.07 1.96
C GLU A 7 3.61 16.65 1.64
N HIS A 8 4.53 15.70 1.66
CA HIS A 8 4.17 14.31 1.42
C HIS A 8 3.09 13.99 2.45
N PHE A 9 1.84 13.80 2.00
CA PHE A 9 0.78 13.41 2.90
C PHE A 9 1.20 12.07 3.51
N LEU A 10 1.51 12.10 4.81
CA LEU A 10 1.94 10.94 5.56
C LEU A 10 0.73 10.31 6.22
N CYS A 11 0.73 8.98 6.27
CA CYS A 11 -0.32 8.21 6.90
C CYS A 11 0.26 7.01 7.63
N THR A 12 -0.45 6.60 8.65
CA THR A 12 -0.24 5.36 9.39
C THR A 12 -0.99 4.22 8.71
N ILE A 13 -0.60 3.00 9.06
CA ILE A 13 -1.33 1.77 8.66
C ILE A 13 -2.80 1.82 9.14
N SER A 14 -3.06 2.43 10.31
CA SER A 14 -4.42 2.63 10.83
C SER A 14 -5.27 3.49 9.91
N GLU A 15 -4.73 4.60 9.44
CA GLU A 15 -5.43 5.53 8.55
C GLU A 15 -5.64 4.90 7.19
N LEU A 16 -4.64 4.20 6.64
CA LEU A 16 -4.77 3.43 5.40
C LEU A 16 -5.86 2.38 5.49
N SER A 17 -5.93 1.64 6.59
CA SER A 17 -6.96 0.63 6.84
C SER A 17 -8.37 1.23 6.81
N LYS A 18 -8.57 2.36 7.49
CA LYS A 18 -9.86 3.07 7.50
C LYS A 18 -10.21 3.67 6.12
N MET A 19 -9.23 4.25 5.44
CA MET A 19 -9.40 4.92 4.16
C MET A 19 -9.71 3.95 3.02
N LEU A 20 -9.07 2.78 3.03
CA LEU A 20 -9.18 1.79 1.95
C LEU A 20 -10.14 0.64 2.26
N GLY A 21 -10.63 0.54 3.51
CA GLY A 21 -11.57 -0.50 3.92
C GLY A 21 -10.96 -1.91 4.03
N PHE A 22 -9.63 -2.01 4.17
CA PHE A 22 -8.95 -3.29 4.39
C PHE A 22 -8.50 -3.43 5.84
N ASP A 23 -8.44 -4.67 6.34
CA ASP A 23 -7.82 -4.96 7.64
C ASP A 23 -6.35 -4.54 7.67
N ARG A 24 -5.88 -4.13 8.85
CA ARG A 24 -4.49 -3.67 9.06
C ARG A 24 -3.45 -4.69 8.60
N ARG A 25 -3.68 -5.98 8.89
CA ARG A 25 -2.80 -7.09 8.49
C ARG A 25 -2.68 -7.21 6.97
N THR A 26 -3.78 -6.94 6.24
CA THR A 26 -3.80 -6.93 4.77
C THR A 26 -2.98 -5.76 4.24
N ILE A 27 -3.13 -4.56 4.83
CA ILE A 27 -2.31 -3.40 4.48
C ILE A 27 -0.83 -3.69 4.73
N GLU A 28 -0.46 -4.16 5.93
CA GLU A 28 0.92 -4.53 6.29
C GLU A 28 1.53 -5.51 5.30
N THR A 29 0.80 -6.58 4.99
CA THR A 29 1.25 -7.62 4.06
C THR A 29 1.49 -7.02 2.68
N ARG A 30 0.56 -6.21 2.17
CA ARG A 30 0.69 -5.62 0.82
C ARG A 30 1.80 -4.59 0.74
N LEU A 31 1.99 -3.77 1.77
CA LEU A 31 3.12 -2.84 1.85
C LEU A 31 4.45 -3.62 1.85
N TYR A 32 4.53 -4.70 2.64
CA TYR A 32 5.70 -5.57 2.68
C TYR A 32 5.98 -6.25 1.34
N THR A 33 4.97 -6.87 0.72
CA THR A 33 5.10 -7.54 -0.59
C THR A 33 5.58 -6.60 -1.68
N ASN A 34 5.11 -5.35 -1.69
CA ASN A 34 5.56 -4.33 -2.64
C ASN A 34 6.82 -3.58 -2.20
N ARG A 35 7.43 -3.97 -1.07
CA ARG A 35 8.66 -3.37 -0.53
C ARG A 35 8.54 -1.86 -0.30
N VAL A 36 7.37 -1.39 0.14
CA VAL A 36 7.18 0.03 0.49
C VAL A 36 7.94 0.33 1.77
N THR A 37 8.89 1.26 1.70
CA THR A 37 9.66 1.71 2.85
C THR A 37 8.87 2.73 3.65
N ARG A 38 9.00 2.68 4.98
CA ARG A 38 8.51 3.75 5.86
C ARG A 38 9.29 5.03 5.58
N HIS A 39 8.59 6.15 5.51
CA HIS A 39 9.21 7.45 5.28
C HIS A 39 9.82 7.99 6.57
N THR A 40 9.09 7.89 7.68
CA THR A 40 9.53 8.36 8.99
C THR A 40 8.77 7.60 10.08
N GLU A 41 9.09 7.88 11.34
CA GLU A 41 8.36 7.38 12.49
C GLU A 41 7.94 8.56 13.37
N ASN A 42 6.71 8.54 13.87
CA ASN A 42 6.22 9.51 14.85
C ASN A 42 5.81 8.74 16.12
N ASN A 43 6.49 8.98 17.24
CA ASN A 43 6.25 8.29 18.51
C ASN A 43 6.25 6.74 18.38
N GLY A 44 7.18 6.20 17.58
CA GLY A 44 7.29 4.76 17.32
C GLY A 44 6.24 4.20 16.35
N VAL A 45 5.38 5.04 15.78
CA VAL A 45 4.42 4.64 14.74
C VAL A 45 5.01 4.94 13.36
N PRO A 46 5.15 3.93 12.48
CA PRO A 46 5.67 4.14 11.14
C PRO A 46 4.67 4.91 10.27
N LEU A 47 5.19 5.91 9.58
CA LEU A 47 4.48 6.76 8.64
C LEU A 47 4.94 6.47 7.21
N TYR A 48 3.95 6.39 6.32
CA TYR A 48 4.13 6.08 4.91
C TYR A 48 3.58 7.22 4.07
N VAL A 49 4.20 7.45 2.91
CA VAL A 49 3.64 8.38 1.92
C VAL A 49 2.34 7.78 1.40
N VAL A 50 1.24 8.54 1.53
CA VAL A 50 -0.11 8.10 1.14
C VAL A 50 -0.12 7.56 -0.28
N ARG A 51 0.49 8.30 -1.23
CA ARG A 51 0.58 7.90 -2.64
C ARG A 51 1.15 6.50 -2.80
N ASP A 52 2.34 6.27 -2.26
CA ASP A 52 3.09 5.02 -2.45
C ASP A 52 2.39 3.84 -1.74
N ALA A 53 1.83 4.11 -0.56
CA ALA A 53 1.10 3.12 0.22
C ALA A 53 -0.20 2.67 -0.47
N VAL A 54 -0.99 3.62 -0.97
CA VAL A 54 -2.24 3.33 -1.70
C VAL A 54 -1.95 2.57 -2.99
N GLU A 55 -0.93 3.01 -3.75
CA GLU A 55 -0.53 2.35 -4.98
C GLU A 55 -0.13 0.88 -4.73
N ALA A 56 0.69 0.62 -3.71
CA ALA A 56 1.09 -0.74 -3.35
C ALA A 56 -0.10 -1.63 -2.94
N VAL A 57 -1.04 -1.09 -2.16
CA VAL A 57 -2.22 -1.84 -1.70
C VAL A 57 -3.10 -2.26 -2.87
N TYR A 58 -3.30 -1.39 -3.87
CA TYR A 58 -4.08 -1.73 -5.05
C TYR A 58 -3.31 -2.58 -6.06
N ARG A 59 -1.99 -2.37 -6.23
CA ARG A 59 -1.16 -3.16 -7.15
C ARG A 59 -1.26 -4.65 -6.86
N THR A 60 -1.24 -5.06 -5.59
CA THR A 60 -1.39 -6.47 -5.20
C THR A 60 -2.76 -7.05 -5.56
N GLN A 61 -3.83 -6.24 -5.54
CA GLN A 61 -5.17 -6.71 -5.88
C GLN A 61 -5.26 -7.17 -7.35
N PHE A 62 -4.56 -6.47 -8.26
CA PHE A 62 -4.57 -6.78 -9.68
C PHE A 62 -3.52 -7.83 -10.09
N MET A 63 -2.43 -8.00 -9.35
CA MET A 63 -1.45 -9.07 -9.64
C MET A 63 -2.04 -10.47 -9.44
N ASN A 64 -2.97 -10.65 -8.50
CA ASN A 64 -3.63 -11.94 -8.28
C ASN A 64 -4.73 -12.26 -9.32
N GLN A 65 -5.17 -11.29 -10.12
CA GLN A 65 -6.14 -11.54 -11.21
C GLN A 65 -5.46 -12.12 -12.48
N GLY A 66 -4.14 -11.98 -12.63
CA GLY A 66 -3.37 -12.58 -13.71
C GLY A 66 -2.89 -14.02 -13.44
N ALA A 67 -3.04 -14.50 -12.20
CA ALA A 67 -2.64 -15.85 -11.77
C ALA A 67 -3.80 -16.86 -11.77
N ALA A 68 -4.91 -16.56 -12.46
CA ALA A 68 -5.86 -17.59 -12.86
C ALA A 68 -5.20 -18.40 -13.97
N CYS A 69 -4.58 -19.51 -13.58
CA CYS A 69 -4.13 -20.55 -14.49
C CYS A 69 -5.22 -20.89 -15.50
N LEU A 70 -5.02 -20.48 -16.76
CA LEU A 70 -5.66 -21.15 -17.90
C LEU A 70 -5.07 -22.56 -17.94
N SER A 71 -5.65 -23.49 -17.18
CA SER A 71 -5.42 -24.91 -17.41
C SER A 71 -5.93 -25.20 -18.81
N ARG A 72 -5.01 -25.33 -19.74
CA ARG A 72 -5.24 -25.68 -21.14
C ARG A 72 -5.93 -27.05 -21.14
N ASN A 73 -7.25 -27.06 -21.26
CA ASN A 73 -8.02 -28.27 -21.48
C ASN A 73 -7.91 -28.63 -22.97
N THR A 74 -6.91 -29.43 -23.33
CA THR A 74 -6.86 -30.11 -24.63
C THR A 74 -7.72 -31.37 -24.53
N ASN A 75 -8.93 -31.30 -25.08
CA ASN A 75 -9.64 -32.46 -25.62
C ASN A 75 -9.39 -32.52 -27.13
#